data_AF-J9EUI7-F1
#
_entry.id   AF-J9EUI7-F1
#
_cell.length_a   1.000
_cell.length_b   1.000
_cell.length_c   1.000
_cell.angle_alpha   90.00
_cell.angle_beta   90.00
_cell.angle_gamma   90.00
#
_symmetry.space_group_name_H-M   'P 1'
#
loop_
_entity.id
_entity.type
_entity.pdbx_description
1 polymer ?
#
loop_
_entity_poly.entity_id
_entity_poly.type
_entity_poly.pdbx_seq_one_letter_code
_entity_poly.pdbx_strand_id
1 'polypeptide(L)'
;MLPGTLRSITDHWIPEINKTVPNAPVILVGTQSDLRANVGLVIDLCKNGEQPVSESKARMLSDDLCTDYLECSALTQHNLKEVFDAAILTALRKKSSSNTTTSYATKITSMIRLTREQRGILASGNSGAERDAKKASRIRQGFKRIVTLTKRFL
;
A
#
# COMPACT_ATOMS: atom_id res chain seq x y z
N MET A 1 11.47 15.51 -14.12
CA MET A 1 11.75 14.05 -14.22
C MET A 1 10.93 13.26 -13.19
N LEU A 2 10.73 11.96 -13.41
CA LEU A 2 10.17 11.04 -12.41
C LEU A 2 11.27 10.63 -11.41
N PRO A 3 11.00 10.59 -10.09
CA PRO A 3 11.97 10.05 -9.12
C PRO A 3 12.38 8.63 -9.48
N GLY A 4 13.64 8.28 -9.20
CA GLY A 4 14.25 7.04 -9.70
C GLY A 4 13.44 5.78 -9.38
N THR A 5 12.95 5.65 -8.14
CA THR A 5 12.12 4.52 -7.70
C THR A 5 10.79 4.43 -8.44
N LEU A 6 10.18 5.57 -8.78
CA LEU A 6 8.93 5.62 -9.52
C LEU A 6 9.14 5.23 -10.99
N ARG A 7 10.28 5.64 -11.58
CA ARG A 7 10.68 5.24 -12.94
C ARG A 7 11.02 3.76 -13.05
N SER A 8 11.65 3.16 -12.02
CA SER A 8 11.98 1.74 -12.03
C SER A 8 10.76 0.82 -12.17
N ILE A 9 9.56 1.28 -11.83
CA ILE A 9 8.33 0.50 -11.99
C ILE A 9 8.09 0.18 -13.47
N THR A 10 8.15 1.18 -14.35
CA THR A 10 7.95 1.00 -15.80
C THR A 10 9.14 0.32 -16.45
N ASP A 11 10.34 0.67 -16.02
CA ASP A 11 11.57 0.27 -16.70
C ASP A 11 12.03 -1.15 -16.35
N HIS A 12 11.67 -1.63 -15.15
CA HIS A 12 12.17 -2.91 -14.63
C HIS A 12 11.06 -3.80 -14.07
N TRP A 13 10.30 -3.33 -13.08
CA TRP A 13 9.42 -4.20 -12.30
C TRP A 13 8.24 -4.76 -13.10
N ILE A 14 7.53 -3.91 -13.83
CA ILE A 14 6.40 -4.36 -14.66
C ILE A 14 6.87 -5.31 -15.78
N PRO A 15 7.94 -5.00 -16.55
CA PRO A 15 8.51 -5.95 -17.52
C PRO A 15 8.92 -7.29 -16.91
N GLU A 16 9.57 -7.28 -15.74
CA GLU A 16 10.05 -8.50 -15.07
C GLU A 16 8.88 -9.38 -14.58
N ILE A 17 7.85 -8.78 -13.98
CA ILE A 17 6.63 -9.49 -13.58
C ILE A 17 5.96 -10.10 -14.82
N ASN A 18 5.78 -9.32 -15.89
CA ASN A 18 5.13 -9.81 -17.11
C ASN A 18 5.92 -10.92 -17.81
N LYS A 19 7.26 -10.91 -17.72
CA LYS A 19 8.12 -11.97 -18.24
C LYS A 19 7.98 -13.27 -17.45
N THR A 20 7.87 -13.17 -16.12
CA THR A 20 7.88 -14.34 -15.22
C THR A 20 6.49 -14.93 -15.04
N VAL A 21 5.49 -14.07 -14.86
CA VAL A 21 4.08 -14.44 -14.66
C VAL A 21 3.20 -13.50 -15.50
N PRO A 22 2.97 -13.82 -16.78
CA PRO A 22 2.13 -13.01 -17.64
C PRO A 22 0.75 -12.80 -17.05
N ASN A 23 0.24 -11.58 -17.12
CA ASN A 23 -1.08 -11.19 -16.61
C ASN A 23 -1.24 -11.36 -15.09
N ALA A 24 -0.16 -11.37 -14.31
CA ALA A 24 -0.27 -11.33 -12.85
C ALA A 24 -1.10 -10.11 -12.42
N PRO A 25 -2.05 -10.25 -11.47
CA PRO A 25 -2.73 -9.11 -10.89
C PRO A 25 -1.72 -8.25 -10.11
N VAL A 26 -1.65 -6.95 -10.42
CA VAL A 26 -0.71 -6.00 -9.81
C VAL A 26 -1.49 -4.86 -9.16
N ILE A 27 -1.02 -4.43 -7.99
CA ILE A 27 -1.40 -3.16 -7.36
C ILE A 27 -0.15 -2.32 -7.15
N LEU A 28 -0.26 -1.01 -7.32
CA LEU A 28 0.81 -0.07 -7.03
C LEU A 28 0.67 0.46 -5.60
N VAL A 29 1.74 0.40 -4.82
CA VAL A 29 1.74 0.85 -3.42
C VAL A 29 2.83 1.88 -3.17
N GLY A 30 2.43 3.11 -2.86
CA GLY A 30 3.32 4.13 -2.32
C GLY A 30 3.62 3.84 -0.84
N THR A 31 4.89 3.72 -0.48
CA THR A 31 5.31 3.46 0.90
C THR A 31 5.89 4.71 1.55
N GLN A 32 6.01 4.71 2.88
CA GLN A 32 6.58 5.83 3.65
C GLN A 32 5.85 7.17 3.43
N SER A 33 4.53 7.12 3.24
CA SER A 33 3.69 8.32 3.00
C SER A 33 3.81 9.39 4.09
N ASP A 34 4.17 9.01 5.32
CA ASP A 34 4.44 9.92 6.44
C ASP A 34 5.59 10.90 6.18
N LEU A 35 6.57 10.53 5.33
CA LEU A 35 7.72 11.39 5.06
C LEU A 35 7.36 12.65 4.26
N ARG A 36 6.20 12.69 3.59
CA ARG A 36 5.69 13.92 2.93
C ARG A 36 5.42 15.06 3.91
N ALA A 37 5.12 14.75 5.17
CA ALA A 37 4.90 15.76 6.22
C ALA A 37 6.19 16.14 6.97
N ASN A 38 7.32 15.46 6.71
CA ASN A 38 8.58 15.73 7.37
C ASN A 38 9.29 16.93 6.70
N VAL A 39 9.14 18.10 7.32
CA VAL A 39 9.70 19.37 6.81
C VAL A 39 11.22 19.29 6.58
N GLY A 40 11.97 18.65 7.49
CA GLY A 40 13.42 18.52 7.35
C GLY A 40 13.82 17.73 6.10
N LEU A 41 13.18 16.58 5.89
CA LEU A 41 13.42 15.77 4.68
C LEU A 41 12.99 16.48 3.40
N VAL A 42 11.88 17.20 3.43
CA VAL A 42 11.43 17.98 2.26
C VAL A 42 12.46 19.05 1.91
N ILE A 43 12.99 19.78 2.89
CA ILE A 43 14.04 20.78 2.68
C ILE A 43 15.29 20.12 2.07
N ASP A 44 15.72 18.98 2.61
CA ASP A 44 16.92 18.29 2.12
C ASP A 44 16.75 17.73 0.70
N LEU A 45 15.56 17.22 0.36
CA LEU A 45 15.21 16.85 -1.02
C LEU A 45 15.28 18.08 -1.94
N CYS A 46 14.68 19.21 -1.53
CA CYS A 46 14.70 20.43 -2.33
C CYS A 46 16.12 20.96 -2.57
N LYS A 47 17.04 20.85 -1.60
CA LYS A 47 18.47 21.20 -1.79
C LYS A 47 19.13 20.38 -2.89
N ASN A 48 18.68 19.14 -3.09
CA ASN A 48 19.17 18.25 -4.13
C ASN A 48 18.36 18.35 -5.44
N GLY A 49 17.45 19.32 -5.57
CA GLY A 49 16.58 19.47 -6.74
C GLY A 49 15.48 18.40 -6.84
N GLU A 50 15.21 17.70 -5.74
CA GLU A 50 14.20 16.65 -5.65
C GLU A 50 12.97 17.12 -4.87
N GLN A 51 11.88 16.36 -5.02
CA GLN A 51 10.66 16.53 -4.24
C GLN A 51 10.04 15.17 -3.96
N PRO A 52 9.31 15.02 -2.84
CA PRO A 52 8.54 13.82 -2.59
C PRO A 52 7.58 13.53 -3.76
N VAL A 53 7.35 12.25 -4.04
CA VAL A 53 6.32 11.84 -5.00
C VAL A 53 4.96 12.29 -4.48
N SER A 54 4.25 13.10 -5.26
CA SER A 54 2.86 13.44 -4.95
C SER A 54 1.92 12.28 -5.25
N GLU A 55 0.85 12.17 -4.47
CA GLU A 55 -0.18 11.15 -4.68
C GLU A 55 -0.75 11.20 -6.11
N SER A 56 -1.04 12.41 -6.61
CA SER A 56 -1.54 12.61 -7.97
C SER A 56 -0.59 12.06 -9.04
N LYS A 57 0.73 12.28 -8.89
CA LYS A 57 1.72 11.77 -9.84
C LYS A 57 1.79 10.25 -9.85
N ALA A 58 1.69 9.63 -8.68
CA ALA A 58 1.68 8.18 -8.57
C ALA A 58 0.37 7.56 -9.07
N ARG A 59 -0.77 8.24 -8.87
CA ARG A 59 -2.07 7.85 -9.45
C ARG A 59 -2.04 7.87 -10.98
N MET A 60 -1.50 8.93 -11.58
CA MET A 60 -1.34 8.99 -13.04
C MET A 60 -0.55 7.79 -13.58
N LEU A 61 0.57 7.44 -12.93
CA LEU A 61 1.31 6.23 -13.32
C LEU A 61 0.49 4.96 -13.15
N SER A 62 -0.30 4.86 -12.08
CA SER A 62 -1.17 3.71 -11.84
C SER A 62 -2.22 3.55 -12.94
N ASP A 63 -2.80 4.67 -13.38
CA ASP A 63 -3.77 4.72 -14.47
C ASP A 63 -3.13 4.28 -15.79
N ASP A 64 -1.93 4.79 -16.10
CA ASP A 64 -1.14 4.38 -17.28
C ASP A 64 -0.83 2.88 -17.29
N LEU A 65 -0.66 2.28 -16.10
CA LEU A 65 -0.39 0.86 -15.92
C LEU A 65 -1.66 0.00 -15.77
N CYS A 66 -2.86 0.61 -15.76
CA CYS A 66 -4.13 -0.07 -15.47
C CYS A 66 -4.10 -0.83 -14.13
N THR A 67 -3.52 -0.25 -13.09
CA THR A 67 -3.42 -0.84 -11.74
C THR A 67 -4.13 0.01 -10.70
N ASP A 68 -4.54 -0.60 -9.58
CA ASP A 68 -5.04 0.13 -8.42
C ASP A 68 -3.87 0.77 -7.64
N TYR A 69 -4.04 2.00 -7.16
CA TYR A 69 -3.05 2.71 -6.34
C TYR A 69 -3.50 2.90 -4.88
N LEU A 70 -2.61 2.58 -3.94
CA LEU A 70 -2.77 2.88 -2.52
C LEU A 70 -1.46 3.44 -1.93
N GLU A 71 -1.57 4.18 -0.84
CA GLU A 71 -0.40 4.63 -0.07
C GLU A 71 -0.48 4.18 1.38
N CYS A 72 0.64 3.81 1.97
CA CYS A 72 0.70 3.40 3.38
C CYS A 72 1.92 3.95 4.09
N SER A 73 1.91 3.84 5.42
CA SER A 73 3.05 4.12 6.27
C SER A 73 3.18 3.02 7.30
N ALA A 74 4.30 2.29 7.26
CA ALA A 74 4.61 1.31 8.28
C ALA A 74 4.92 1.96 9.64
N LEU A 75 5.40 3.21 9.64
CA LEU A 75 5.77 3.95 10.84
C LEU A 75 4.53 4.37 11.64
N THR A 76 3.60 5.06 10.98
CA THR A 76 2.34 5.54 11.59
C THR A 76 1.24 4.50 11.57
N GLN A 77 1.48 3.35 10.93
CA GLN A 77 0.52 2.28 10.69
C GLN A 77 -0.67 2.70 9.82
N HIS A 78 -0.54 3.81 9.10
CA HIS A 78 -1.54 4.31 8.19
C HIS A 78 -1.75 3.35 7.01
N ASN A 79 -3.00 2.98 6.77
CA ASN A 79 -3.51 2.28 5.59
C ASN A 79 -2.87 0.91 5.29
N LEU A 80 -2.20 0.30 6.28
CA LEU A 80 -1.54 -1.00 6.08
C LEU A 80 -2.56 -2.09 5.77
N LYS A 81 -3.66 -2.18 6.53
CA LYS A 81 -4.65 -3.24 6.37
C LYS A 81 -5.29 -3.19 4.97
N GLU A 82 -5.64 -1.99 4.54
CA GLU A 82 -6.28 -1.71 3.27
C GLU A 82 -5.41 -2.14 2.08
N VAL A 83 -4.09 -1.94 2.16
CA VAL A 83 -3.14 -2.43 1.16
C VAL A 83 -3.18 -3.95 1.04
N PHE A 84 -3.18 -4.69 2.16
CA PHE A 84 -3.27 -6.17 2.10
C PHE A 84 -4.64 -6.65 1.64
N ASP A 85 -5.73 -6.01 2.09
CA ASP A 85 -7.08 -6.34 1.64
C ASP A 85 -7.20 -6.14 0.12
N ALA A 86 -6.67 -5.03 -0.42
CA ALA A 86 -6.65 -4.74 -1.84
C ALA A 86 -5.86 -5.80 -2.63
N ALA A 87 -4.70 -6.22 -2.12
CA ALA A 87 -3.91 -7.28 -2.76
C ALA A 87 -4.68 -8.60 -2.84
N ILE A 88 -5.33 -9.01 -1.75
CA ILE A 88 -6.15 -10.22 -1.70
C ILE A 88 -7.31 -10.12 -2.69
N LEU A 89 -8.04 -9.00 -2.70
CA LEU A 89 -9.18 -8.80 -3.60
C LEU A 89 -8.75 -8.80 -5.07
N THR A 90 -7.63 -8.17 -5.40
CA THR A 90 -7.09 -8.13 -6.77
C THR A 90 -6.71 -9.54 -7.24
N ALA A 91 -6.07 -10.34 -6.38
CA ALA A 91 -5.74 -11.72 -6.67
C ALA A 91 -6.98 -12.59 -6.90
N LEU A 92 -8.04 -12.39 -6.11
CA LEU A 92 -9.29 -13.16 -6.24
C LEU A 92 -10.09 -12.79 -7.50
N ARG A 93 -10.15 -11.51 -7.88
CA ARG A 93 -10.85 -11.03 -9.08
C ARG A 93 -10.30 -11.66 -10.37
N LYS A 94 -8.97 -11.83 -10.46
CA LYS A 94 -8.32 -12.43 -11.64
C LYS A 94 -8.73 -13.90 -11.87
N LYS A 95 -8.98 -14.64 -10.78
CA LYS A 95 -9.32 -16.07 -10.83
C LYS A 95 -10.77 -16.32 -11.27
N SER A 96 -11.64 -15.32 -11.15
CA SER A 96 -13.07 -15.43 -11.45
C SER A 96 -13.43 -14.81 -12.79
N SER A 97 -13.14 -15.51 -13.88
CA SER A 97 -13.82 -15.29 -15.17
C SER A 97 -15.18 -16.00 -15.25
N SER A 98 -15.73 -16.48 -14.12
CA SER A 98 -17.11 -16.95 -14.00
C SER A 98 -17.92 -15.98 -13.12
N ASN A 99 -19.12 -15.61 -13.58
CA ASN A 99 -19.94 -14.45 -13.17
C ASN A 99 -20.42 -14.39 -11.69
N THR A 100 -19.86 -15.18 -10.76
CA THR A 100 -20.37 -15.34 -9.39
C THR A 100 -19.57 -14.56 -8.33
N THR A 101 -18.31 -14.19 -8.59
CA THR A 101 -17.38 -13.66 -7.57
C THR A 101 -17.59 -12.18 -7.22
N THR A 102 -18.25 -11.41 -8.09
CA THR A 102 -18.65 -10.01 -7.85
C THR A 102 -19.42 -9.84 -6.53
N SER A 103 -20.21 -10.84 -6.13
CA SER A 103 -21.02 -10.81 -4.91
C SER A 103 -20.19 -10.87 -3.62
N TYR A 104 -19.14 -11.71 -3.56
CA TYR A 104 -18.29 -11.84 -2.38
C TYR A 104 -17.31 -10.69 -2.23
N ALA A 105 -16.68 -10.25 -3.31
CA ALA A 105 -15.79 -9.09 -3.27
C ALA A 105 -16.54 -7.82 -2.83
N THR A 106 -17.75 -7.61 -3.35
CA THR A 106 -18.61 -6.48 -2.95
C THR A 106 -19.05 -6.59 -1.48
N LYS A 107 -19.41 -7.79 -1.00
CA LYS A 107 -19.71 -8.01 0.43
C LYS A 107 -18.51 -7.75 1.34
N ILE A 108 -17.31 -8.13 0.93
CA ILE A 108 -16.09 -7.86 1.70
C ILE A 108 -15.80 -6.36 1.70
N THR A 109 -15.88 -5.69 0.55
CA THR A 109 -15.69 -4.23 0.46
C THR A 109 -16.74 -3.48 1.30
N SER A 110 -18.00 -3.89 1.28
CA SER A 110 -19.04 -3.28 2.13
C SER A 110 -18.81 -3.55 3.61
N MET A 111 -18.40 -4.76 3.99
CA MET A 111 -18.06 -5.10 5.38
C MET A 111 -16.85 -4.31 5.90
N ILE A 112 -15.81 -4.14 5.09
CA ILE A 112 -14.62 -3.35 5.46
C ILE A 112 -15.02 -1.89 5.68
N ARG A 113 -15.84 -1.31 4.78
CA ARG A 113 -16.32 0.06 4.90
C ARG A 113 -17.22 0.26 6.13
N LEU A 114 -18.17 -0.65 6.38
CA LEU A 114 -19.06 -0.61 7.56
C LEU A 114 -18.28 -0.74 8.87
N THR A 115 -17.24 -1.59 8.91
CA THR A 115 -16.36 -1.72 10.08
C THR A 115 -15.58 -0.42 10.36
N ARG A 116 -15.31 0.38 9.32
CA ARG A 116 -14.64 1.69 9.43
C ARG A 116 -15.55 2.75 10.04
N GLU A 117 -16.82 2.79 9.64
CA GLU A 117 -17.84 3.68 10.20
C GLU A 117 -18.10 3.39 11.69
N GLN A 118 -18.15 2.11 12.09
CA GLN A 118 -18.35 1.76 13.50
C GLN A 118 -17.14 2.04 14.41
N ARG A 119 -15.91 1.96 13.88
CA ARG A 119 -14.70 2.33 14.66
C ARG A 119 -14.51 3.83 14.80
N GLY A 120 -14.93 4.63 13.82
CA GLY A 120 -14.91 6.09 13.93
C GLY A 120 -15.78 6.64 15.06
N ILE A 121 -16.84 5.91 15.43
CA ILE A 121 -17.79 6.29 16.49
C ILE A 121 -17.28 5.88 17.89
N LEU A 122 -16.40 4.88 18.01
CA LEU A 122 -15.93 4.34 19.30
C LEU A 122 -14.62 4.97 19.84
N ALA A 123 -14.04 5.94 19.14
CA ALA A 123 -12.77 6.58 19.50
C ALA A 123 -12.87 7.59 20.68
N SER A 124 -13.90 7.49 21.54
CA SER A 124 -14.04 8.31 22.76
C SER A 124 -13.83 7.54 24.08
N GLY A 125 -13.37 6.28 24.04
CA GLY A 125 -13.23 5.42 25.24
C GLY A 125 -11.78 5.08 25.59
N ASN A 126 -11.23 5.75 26.61
CA ASN A 126 -9.87 5.60 27.12
C ASN A 126 -9.64 4.24 27.84
N SER A 127 -9.38 3.15 27.10
CA SER A 127 -8.87 1.87 27.65
C SER A 127 -8.18 0.92 26.64
N GLY A 128 -7.93 1.38 25.40
CA GLY A 128 -7.37 0.58 24.30
C GLY A 128 -5.85 0.68 24.09
N ALA A 129 -5.21 1.73 24.63
CA ALA A 129 -3.87 2.15 24.22
C ALA A 129 -2.77 1.08 24.36
N GLU A 130 -2.79 0.26 25.42
CA GLU A 130 -1.73 -0.72 25.66
C GLU A 130 -1.88 -2.00 24.80
N ARG A 131 -3.12 -2.41 24.52
CA ARG A 131 -3.39 -3.56 23.63
C ARG A 131 -3.07 -3.20 22.18
N ASP A 132 -3.37 -1.96 21.79
CA ASP A 132 -3.04 -1.44 20.46
C ASP A 132 -1.52 -1.28 20.28
N ALA A 133 -0.79 -0.85 21.32
CA ALA A 133 0.67 -0.76 21.29
C ALA A 133 1.36 -2.13 21.10
N LYS A 134 0.88 -3.19 21.77
CA LYS A 134 1.41 -4.56 21.62
C LYS A 134 1.10 -5.14 20.24
N LYS A 135 -0.11 -4.90 19.72
CA LYS A 135 -0.49 -5.31 18.35
C LYS A 135 0.36 -4.58 17.31
N ALA A 136 0.57 -3.29 17.50
CA ALA A 136 1.40 -2.46 16.65
C ALA A 136 2.86 -2.94 16.63
N SER A 137 3.40 -3.32 17.79
CA SER A 137 4.76 -3.88 17.93
C SER A 137 4.94 -5.19 17.15
N ARG A 138 3.96 -6.10 17.24
CA ARG A 138 3.99 -7.39 16.52
C ARG A 138 3.93 -7.20 15.00
N ILE A 139 3.13 -6.25 14.53
CA ILE A 139 3.05 -5.89 13.12
C ILE A 139 4.40 -5.32 12.65
N ARG A 140 4.98 -4.36 13.39
CA ARG A 140 6.31 -3.80 13.09
C ARG A 140 7.39 -4.89 13.04
N GLN A 141 7.35 -5.85 13.96
CA GLN A 141 8.31 -6.96 14.00
C GLN A 141 8.10 -7.94 12.83
N GLY A 142 6.85 -8.18 12.42
CA GLY A 142 6.51 -8.93 11.22
C GLY A 142 7.06 -8.28 9.94
N PHE A 143 6.83 -6.97 9.77
CA PHE A 143 7.39 -6.22 8.64
C PHE A 143 8.91 -6.19 8.64
N LYS A 144 9.55 -5.97 9.80
CA LYS A 144 11.02 -6.03 9.90
C LYS A 144 11.56 -7.39 9.44
N ARG A 145 10.90 -8.50 9.80
CA ARG A 145 11.30 -9.84 9.32
C ARG A 145 11.14 -10.02 7.81
N ILE A 146 10.03 -9.55 7.23
CA ILE A 146 9.78 -9.63 5.78
C ILE A 146 10.82 -8.81 5.00
N VAL A 147 11.08 -7.57 5.42
CA VAL A 147 12.07 -6.67 4.79
C VAL A 147 13.50 -7.20 4.95
N THR A 148 13.82 -7.84 6.08
CA THR A 148 15.15 -8.44 6.29
C THR A 148 15.34 -9.69 5.45
N LEU A 149 14.28 -10.49 5.25
CA LEU A 149 14.32 -11.65 4.36
C LEU A 149 14.54 -11.25 2.91
N THR A 150 13.92 -10.17 2.44
CA THR A 150 14.11 -9.67 1.07
C THR A 150 15.51 -9.10 0.82
N LYS A 151 16.17 -8.52 1.83
CA LYS A 151 17.59 -8.10 1.76
C LYS A 151 18.59 -9.26 1.76
N ARG A 152 18.15 -10.51 1.95
CA ARG A 152 18.99 -11.71 1.92
C ARG A 152 18.94 -12.44 0.57
N PHE A 153 18.08 -11.99 -0.35
CA PHE A 153 17.89 -12.55 -1.69
C PHE A 153 18.27 -11.57 -2.81
N LEU A 154 18.84 -10.41 -2.46
CA LEU A 154 19.55 -9.46 -3.33
C LEU A 154 20.98 -9.33 -2.80
#